data_AF-A0A544ZQ26-F1
#
_entry.id   AF-A0A544ZQ26-F1
#
_cell.length_a   1.000
_cell.length_b   1.000
_cell.length_c   1.000
_cell.angle_alpha   90.00
_cell.angle_beta   90.00
_cell.angle_gamma   90.00
#
_symmetry.space_group_name_H-M   'P 1'
#
loop_
_entity.id
_entity.type
_entity.pdbx_description
1 polymer ?
#
loop_
_entity_poly.entity_id
_entity_poly.type
_entity_poly.pdbx_seq_one_letter_code
_entity_poly.pdbx_strand_id
1 'polypeptide(L)'
;MPLTIPHPSWVAAATDGPLEPEAGPIVARFDLRDTTGESIRTAGRPADIPLLDGHRVVVLDSPSFRRTWNIGRTYPTMRPSVTLDRVLPEEEARMWSSRVTPAP
;
A
#
# COMPACT_ATOMS: atom_id res chain seq x y z
N MET A 1 13.43 10.19 -2.68
CA MET A 1 12.67 11.28 -3.33
C MET A 1 11.69 11.87 -2.33
N PRO A 2 11.45 13.18 -2.29
CA PRO A 2 10.46 13.77 -1.38
C PRO A 2 9.07 13.18 -1.65
N LEU A 3 8.28 12.99 -0.60
CA LEU A 3 6.90 12.50 -0.69
C LEU A 3 6.02 13.58 -1.31
N THR A 4 5.80 13.52 -2.62
CA THR A 4 4.82 14.39 -3.31
C THR A 4 3.41 13.90 -3.00
N ILE A 5 2.50 14.75 -2.54
CA ILE A 5 1.11 14.32 -2.31
C ILE A 5 0.49 13.93 -3.68
N PRO A 6 -0.17 12.76 -3.82
CA PRO A 6 -0.84 12.39 -5.07
C PRO A 6 -1.94 13.40 -5.40
N HIS A 7 -2.12 13.69 -6.69
CA HIS A 7 -3.16 14.61 -7.12
C HIS A 7 -4.55 14.05 -6.74
N PRO A 8 -5.49 14.85 -6.21
CA PRO A 8 -6.80 14.35 -5.78
C PRO A 8 -7.59 13.61 -6.86
N SER A 9 -7.45 13.99 -8.14
CA SER A 9 -8.11 13.29 -9.25
C SER A 9 -7.64 11.84 -9.42
N TRP A 10 -6.41 11.52 -9.02
CA TRP A 10 -5.90 10.14 -9.09
C TRP A 10 -6.60 9.24 -8.08
N VAL A 11 -6.88 9.77 -6.89
CA VAL A 11 -7.64 9.07 -5.85
C VAL A 11 -9.07 8.86 -6.33
N ALA A 12 -9.71 9.93 -6.85
CA ALA A 12 -11.07 9.85 -7.38
C ALA A 12 -11.19 8.81 -8.51
N ALA A 13 -10.26 8.80 -9.48
CA ALA A 13 -10.27 7.83 -10.57
C ALA A 13 -10.13 6.37 -10.07
N ALA A 14 -9.34 6.16 -9.01
CA ALA A 14 -9.13 4.85 -8.40
C ALA A 14 -10.34 4.37 -7.59
N THR A 15 -11.19 5.28 -7.06
CA THR A 15 -12.37 4.94 -6.26
C THR A 15 -13.64 4.89 -7.11
N ASP A 16 -14.26 6.05 -7.36
CA ASP A 16 -15.62 6.19 -7.85
C ASP A 16 -15.82 7.35 -8.84
N GLY A 17 -14.80 8.18 -9.05
CA GLY A 17 -14.76 9.23 -10.04
C GLY A 17 -14.55 8.71 -11.47
N PRO A 18 -14.50 9.65 -12.45
CA PRO A 18 -14.21 9.32 -13.84
C PRO A 18 -12.80 8.74 -13.99
N LEU A 19 -12.60 7.90 -15.01
CA LEU A 19 -11.27 7.40 -15.36
C LEU A 19 -10.44 8.53 -15.99
N GLU A 20 -9.14 8.52 -15.74
CA GLU A 20 -8.18 9.55 -16.19
C GLU A 20 -7.09 8.91 -17.08
N PRO A 21 -7.43 8.43 -18.29
CA PRO A 21 -6.49 7.70 -19.14
C PRO A 21 -5.31 8.56 -19.62
N GLU A 22 -5.48 9.88 -19.69
CA GLU A 22 -4.46 10.82 -20.15
C GLU A 22 -3.54 11.34 -19.02
N ALA A 23 -3.86 11.08 -17.76
CA ALA A 23 -3.10 11.57 -16.61
C ALA A 23 -1.74 10.86 -16.40
N GLY A 24 -1.40 9.91 -17.28
CA GLY A 24 -0.13 9.19 -17.27
C GLY A 24 -0.06 8.10 -16.19
N PRO A 25 1.09 7.42 -16.06
CA PRO A 25 1.25 6.35 -15.10
C PRO A 25 1.52 6.88 -13.68
N ILE A 26 0.94 6.25 -12.66
CA ILE A 26 1.42 6.41 -11.30
C ILE A 26 2.61 5.50 -11.03
N VAL A 27 3.50 5.96 -10.15
CA VAL A 27 4.70 5.24 -9.73
C VAL A 27 4.48 4.66 -8.33
N ALA A 28 4.80 3.38 -8.17
CA ALA A 28 4.79 2.71 -6.87
C ALA A 28 5.80 3.37 -5.93
N ARG A 29 5.37 3.63 -4.70
CA ARG A 29 6.23 4.28 -3.69
C ARG A 29 6.78 3.32 -2.66
N PHE A 30 6.14 2.17 -2.52
CA PHE A 30 6.51 1.18 -1.52
C PHE A 30 6.51 -0.22 -2.14
N ASP A 31 7.46 -1.03 -1.67
CA ASP A 31 7.32 -2.48 -1.68
C ASP A 31 6.45 -2.86 -0.47
N LEU A 32 5.57 -3.84 -0.66
CA LEU A 32 4.74 -4.38 0.42
C LEU A 32 5.38 -5.67 0.88
N ARG A 33 5.76 -5.75 2.15
CA ARG A 33 6.36 -6.94 2.77
C ARG A 33 5.54 -7.42 3.94
N ASP A 34 5.60 -8.71 4.21
CA ASP A 34 5.07 -9.25 5.47
C ASP A 34 6.07 -9.05 6.61
N THR A 35 5.73 -9.54 7.80
CA THR A 35 6.55 -9.39 9.01
C THR A 35 7.88 -10.14 8.95
N THR A 36 8.04 -11.08 8.02
CA THR A 36 9.28 -11.82 7.80
C THR A 36 10.20 -11.15 6.78
N GLY A 37 9.70 -10.15 6.05
CA GLY A 37 10.42 -9.46 4.97
C GLY A 37 10.15 -10.05 3.58
N GLU A 38 9.35 -11.10 3.49
CA GLU A 38 8.89 -11.70 2.23
C GLU A 38 7.96 -10.73 1.48
N SER A 39 8.02 -10.79 0.15
CA SER A 39 7.24 -9.88 -0.71
C SER A 39 5.77 -10.28 -0.76
N ILE A 40 4.88 -9.36 -0.42
CA ILE A 40 3.44 -9.55 -0.57
C ILE A 40 3.08 -9.38 -2.05
N ARG A 41 2.61 -10.46 -2.68
CA ARG A 41 2.20 -10.43 -4.09
C ARG A 41 0.97 -9.54 -4.29
N THR A 42 1.06 -8.59 -5.22
CA THR A 42 -0.06 -7.68 -5.58
C THR A 42 -1.32 -8.41 -6.06
N ALA A 43 -1.16 -9.60 -6.64
CA ALA A 43 -2.26 -10.46 -7.09
C ALA A 43 -2.63 -11.56 -6.05
N GLY A 44 -2.07 -11.50 -4.84
CA GLY A 44 -2.38 -12.42 -3.74
C GLY A 44 -3.69 -12.08 -3.02
N ARG A 45 -4.12 -12.96 -2.10
CA ARG A 45 -5.27 -12.67 -1.24
C ARG A 45 -4.77 -12.05 0.08
N PRO A 46 -5.45 -11.04 0.64
CA PRO A 46 -5.10 -10.53 1.97
C PRO A 46 -5.06 -11.63 3.04
N ALA A 47 -5.89 -12.66 2.90
CA ALA A 47 -5.92 -13.81 3.79
C ALA A 47 -4.59 -14.58 3.85
N ASP A 48 -3.77 -14.51 2.80
CA ASP A 48 -2.49 -15.22 2.67
C ASP A 48 -1.37 -14.54 3.48
N ILE A 49 -1.56 -13.29 3.93
CA ILE A 49 -0.61 -12.59 4.80
C ILE A 49 -0.64 -13.27 6.18
N PRO A 50 0.50 -13.77 6.70
CA PRO A 50 0.57 -14.39 8.01
C PRO A 50 0.11 -13.46 9.14
N LEU A 51 -0.41 -14.06 10.21
CA LEU A 51 -0.78 -13.32 11.41
C LEU A 51 0.45 -13.14 12.31
N LEU A 52 0.65 -11.92 12.78
CA LEU A 52 1.51 -11.58 13.91
C LEU A 52 0.62 -11.10 15.05
N ASP A 53 0.60 -11.83 16.15
CA ASP A 53 -0.23 -11.52 17.33
C ASP A 53 -1.71 -11.25 16.98
N GLY A 54 -2.27 -12.08 16.08
CA GLY A 54 -3.66 -11.97 15.63
C GLY A 54 -3.92 -10.90 14.57
N HIS A 55 -2.90 -10.18 14.10
CA HIS A 55 -3.02 -9.10 13.11
C HIS A 55 -2.29 -9.43 11.81
N ARG A 56 -2.84 -9.01 10.67
CA ARG A 56 -2.11 -8.99 9.39
C ARG A 56 -1.38 -7.66 9.29
N VAL A 57 -0.06 -7.72 9.30
CA VAL A 57 0.79 -6.54 9.27
C VAL A 57 1.44 -6.42 7.89
N VAL A 58 1.31 -5.23 7.30
CA VAL A 58 1.95 -4.88 6.02
C VAL A 58 3.05 -3.87 6.32
N VAL A 59 4.29 -4.23 5.99
CA VAL A 59 5.44 -3.34 6.09
C VAL A 59 5.59 -2.60 4.77
N LEU A 60 5.64 -1.26 4.84
CA LEU A 60 5.91 -0.39 3.70
C LEU A 60 7.42 -0.17 3.60
N ASP A 61 8.05 -0.82 2.62
CA ASP A 61 9.49 -0.74 2.38
C ASP A 61 9.81 0.14 1.17
N SER A 62 11.06 0.59 1.07
CA SER A 62 11.58 1.29 -0.09
C SER A 62 11.38 0.47 -1.37
N PRO A 63 11.03 1.10 -2.50
CA PRO A 63 10.78 0.37 -3.73
C PRO A 63 12.11 -0.19 -4.28
N SER A 64 12.21 -1.52 -4.39
CA SER A 64 13.40 -2.19 -4.95
C SER A 64 13.62 -1.89 -6.43
N PHE A 65 12.56 -1.54 -7.15
CA PHE A 65 12.61 -1.09 -8.55
C PHE A 65 11.44 -0.18 -8.89
N ARG A 66 11.59 0.59 -9.97
CA ARG A 66 10.54 1.49 -10.46
C ARG A 66 9.39 0.67 -11.07
N ARG A 67 8.25 0.66 -10.37
CA ARG A 67 6.99 0.09 -10.86
C ARG A 67 5.99 1.18 -11.22
N THR A 68 5.23 0.96 -12.28
CA THR A 68 4.19 1.91 -12.73
C THR A 68 2.92 1.21 -13.16
N TRP A 69 1.78 1.88 -13.03
CA TRP A 69 0.50 1.44 -13.59
C TRP A 69 -0.37 2.63 -14.00
N ASN A 70 -1.37 2.39 -14.84
CA ASN A 70 -2.32 3.40 -15.27
C ASN A 70 -3.17 3.88 -14.09
N ILE A 71 -3.49 5.17 -14.09
CA ILE A 71 -4.43 5.75 -13.11
C ILE A 71 -5.83 5.16 -13.31
N GLY A 72 -6.51 4.91 -12.20
CA GLY A 72 -7.89 4.47 -12.18
C GLY A 72 -8.08 2.99 -11.85
N ARG A 73 -9.32 2.54 -11.95
CA ARG A 73 -9.74 1.17 -11.62
C ARG A 73 -9.81 0.30 -12.88
N THR A 74 -9.21 -0.88 -12.82
CA THR A 74 -9.35 -1.90 -13.87
C THR A 74 -10.73 -2.56 -13.84
N TYR A 75 -11.34 -2.67 -12.67
CA TYR A 75 -12.64 -3.34 -12.46
C TYR A 75 -13.69 -2.30 -12.03
N PRO A 76 -14.54 -1.80 -12.94
CA PRO A 76 -15.43 -0.67 -12.67
C PRO A 76 -16.43 -0.90 -11.53
N THR A 77 -16.76 -2.16 -11.25
CA THR A 77 -17.73 -2.58 -10.23
C THR A 77 -17.09 -2.82 -8.86
N MET A 78 -15.76 -2.92 -8.79
CA MET A 78 -15.03 -3.11 -7.53
C MET A 78 -14.57 -1.74 -7.03
N ARG A 79 -15.18 -1.26 -5.95
CA ARG A 79 -14.83 0.01 -5.31
C ARG A 79 -13.78 -0.23 -4.22
N PRO A 80 -12.52 0.15 -4.43
CA PRO A 80 -11.52 0.05 -3.36
C PRO A 80 -11.78 1.11 -2.30
N SER A 81 -11.51 0.78 -1.05
CA SER A 81 -11.55 1.71 0.07
C SER A 81 -10.41 1.42 1.03
N VAL A 82 -9.85 2.48 1.63
CA VAL A 82 -8.94 2.39 2.76
C VAL A 82 -9.40 3.41 3.79
N THR A 83 -9.50 2.98 5.05
CA THR A 83 -9.83 3.85 6.18
C THR A 83 -8.61 3.91 7.10
N LEU A 84 -8.34 5.10 7.63
CA LEU A 84 -7.37 5.26 8.71
C LEU A 84 -8.15 5.25 10.03
N ASP A 85 -8.10 4.14 10.74
CA ASP A 85 -8.84 4.00 12.00
C ASP A 85 -8.14 4.75 13.14
N ARG A 86 -6.82 4.63 13.23
CA ARG A 86 -5.98 5.41 14.15
C ARG A 86 -4.53 5.47 13.70
N VAL A 87 -3.82 6.48 14.19
CA VAL A 87 -2.35 6.51 14.17
C VAL A 87 -1.84 5.86 15.46
N LEU A 88 -0.87 4.95 15.34
CA LEU A 88 -0.27 4.31 16.51
C LEU A 88 0.58 5.30 17.31
N PRO A 89 0.49 5.32 18.65
CA PRO A 89 1.46 6.02 19.49
C PRO A 89 2.88 5.48 19.27
N GLU A 90 3.89 6.31 19.53
CA GLU A 90 5.29 5.97 19.27
C GLU A 90 5.73 4.67 19.96
N GLU A 91 5.36 4.47 21.22
CA GLU A 91 5.72 3.27 21.98
C GLU A 91 5.15 2.00 21.34
N GLU A 92 3.88 2.04 20.93
CA GLU A 92 3.22 0.92 20.28
C GLU A 92 3.81 0.66 18.89
N ALA A 93 4.07 1.73 18.13
CA ALA A 93 4.73 1.63 16.83
C ALA A 93 6.13 0.99 16.97
N ARG A 94 6.94 1.41 17.96
CA ARG A 94 8.25 0.80 18.25
C ARG A 94 8.11 -0.67 18.63
N MET A 95 7.11 -1.02 19.42
CA MET A 95 6.83 -2.41 19.78
C MET A 95 6.55 -3.25 18.52
N TRP A 96 5.69 -2.79 17.62
CA TRP A 96 5.44 -3.47 16.34
C TRP A 96 6.70 -3.53 15.46
N SER A 97 7.43 -2.42 15.35
CA SER A 97 8.67 -2.37 14.56
C SER A 97 9.74 -3.34 15.08
N SER A 98 9.79 -3.62 16.39
CA SER A 98 10.74 -4.60 16.96
C SER A 98 10.42 -6.05 16.60
N ARG A 99 9.20 -6.34 16.10
CA ARG A 99 8.70 -7.68 15.78
C ARG A 99 8.68 -7.99 14.29
N VAL A 100 9.04 -7.03 13.45
CA VAL A 100 9.11 -7.21 12.00
C VAL A 100 10.57 -7.20 11.54
N THR A 101 10.88 -7.96 10.50
CA THR A 101 12.18 -7.85 9.83
C THR A 101 12.40 -6.40 9.40
N PRO A 102 13.54 -5.78 9.75
CA PRO A 102 13.85 -4.43 9.31
C PRO A 102 13.82 -4.35 7.78
N ALA A 103 13.26 -3.25 7.27
CA ALA A 103 13.54 -2.81 5.91
C ALA A 103 15.07 -2.66 5.74
N PRO A 104 15.67 -3.19 4.66
CA PRO A 104 17.10 -3.08 4.41
C PRO A 104 17.59 -1.64 4.17
#